data_AF-A0A7X3RCV4-F1
#
_entry.id   AF-A0A7X3RCV4-F1
#
_cell.length_a   1.000
_cell.length_b   1.000
_cell.length_c   1.000
_cell.angle_alpha   90.00
_cell.angle_beta   90.00
_cell.angle_gamma   90.00
#
_symmetry.space_group_name_H-M   'P 1'
#
loop_
_entity.id
_entity.type
_entity.pdbx_description
1 polymer ?
#
loop_
_entity_poly.entity_id
_entity_poly.type
_entity_poly.pdbx_seq_one_letter_code
_entity_poly.pdbx_strand_id
1 'polypeptide(L)'
;PAARRNELLNFLESGLQDVSISRASLSWGIPFPFDPEHIIYIWIEALSNYITALGYETESEQYQTFWPADVHIMGKDITRFHALLWPAMLMAANLPLPKHIVGHGWLTKDGEALSKTRGIFIDMDGDIATYGVDPFRYYLLREFSFGNDGDYRPARLHARYNADLANDLGNLLNRVLGLVNKNFEGIPEPTTPGEFDDEIREMAQTTVDKLDDHINAFAFDAALETIWEFVRRINRYIQQTEVWTLAKPETKQRMGTILYNSLEALRFISVLISPFIPETAEQIQKQIGLTEFDTIAEWGSLPVGLTVSRGEPIFPRIDTKKEKQPQPKATAKPKQKQAPKTTGLVSFADFQKLDLRVARILAAEPVEGADRLLKLQVDLGREKRQVVAGIAEHYTPDALVGKQVIVVANLEPATIRGIESQGMILAGSGDSVVLATLEEEIPLGTQVR
;
A
#
# COMPACT_ATOMS: atom_id res chain seq x y z
N PRO A 1 -19.27 -9.49 4.20
CA PRO A 1 -18.41 -10.62 3.74
C PRO A 1 -18.99 -12.00 4.09
N ALA A 2 -18.84 -13.00 3.21
CA ALA A 2 -19.45 -14.33 3.38
C ALA A 2 -19.03 -15.04 4.68
N ALA A 3 -17.74 -14.97 5.05
CA ALA A 3 -17.24 -15.55 6.28
C ALA A 3 -17.95 -14.99 7.54
N ARG A 4 -18.18 -13.67 7.58
CA ARG A 4 -18.88 -13.01 8.70
C ARG A 4 -20.37 -13.34 8.72
N ARG A 5 -21.01 -13.44 7.56
CA ARG A 5 -22.39 -13.92 7.46
C ARG A 5 -22.54 -15.30 8.10
N ASN A 6 -21.63 -16.23 7.77
CA ASN A 6 -21.69 -17.59 8.30
C ASN A 6 -21.46 -17.62 9.82
N GLU A 7 -20.52 -16.81 10.34
CA GLU A 7 -20.32 -16.65 11.79
C GLU A 7 -21.60 -16.20 12.51
N LEU A 8 -22.29 -15.20 11.95
CA LEU A 8 -23.52 -14.65 12.53
C LEU A 8 -24.70 -15.63 12.43
N LEU A 9 -24.81 -16.38 11.34
CA LEU A 9 -25.85 -17.42 11.19
C LEU A 9 -25.67 -18.54 12.21
N ASN A 10 -24.44 -19.02 12.41
CA ASN A 10 -24.15 -20.02 13.44
C ASN A 10 -24.47 -19.50 14.86
N PHE A 11 -24.23 -18.21 15.11
CA PHE A 11 -24.59 -17.58 16.38
C PHE A 11 -26.11 -17.53 16.58
N LEU A 12 -26.88 -17.21 15.53
CA LEU A 12 -28.35 -17.25 15.56
C LEU A 12 -28.88 -18.66 15.81
N GLU A 13 -28.31 -19.67 15.15
CA GLU A 13 -28.67 -21.09 15.33
C GLU A 13 -28.40 -21.60 16.75
N SER A 14 -27.39 -21.04 17.42
CA SER A 14 -27.05 -21.39 18.81
C SER A 14 -28.06 -20.84 19.83
N GLY A 15 -29.00 -19.98 19.41
CA GLY A 15 -29.99 -19.33 20.26
C GLY A 15 -29.54 -17.96 20.78
N LEU A 16 -30.51 -17.06 20.94
CA LEU A 16 -30.29 -15.69 21.43
C LEU A 16 -30.69 -15.58 22.90
N GLN A 17 -30.01 -14.68 23.61
CA GLN A 17 -30.33 -14.29 24.98
C GLN A 17 -30.78 -12.82 25.01
N ASP A 18 -31.58 -12.47 26.01
CA ASP A 18 -31.97 -11.09 26.26
C ASP A 18 -30.74 -10.22 26.54
N VAL A 19 -30.71 -9.05 25.93
CA VAL A 19 -29.63 -8.07 26.11
C VAL A 19 -30.08 -6.98 27.08
N SER A 20 -29.31 -6.77 28.15
CA SER A 20 -29.57 -5.68 29.09
C SER A 20 -29.32 -4.31 28.43
N ILE A 21 -30.37 -3.50 28.33
CA ILE A 21 -30.37 -2.17 27.68
C ILE A 21 -30.14 -0.99 28.65
N SER A 22 -29.93 -1.23 29.95
CA SER A 22 -29.74 -0.17 30.96
C SER A 22 -28.57 -0.45 31.90
N ARG A 23 -28.06 0.60 32.58
CA ARG A 23 -26.97 0.52 33.59
C ARG A 23 -27.28 1.44 34.77
N ALA A 24 -27.14 0.95 36.01
CA ALA A 24 -27.55 1.66 37.24
C ALA A 24 -26.41 2.41 37.98
N SER A 25 -25.16 2.31 37.53
CA SER A 25 -23.98 2.78 38.31
C SER A 25 -23.07 3.73 37.54
N LEU A 26 -23.62 4.39 36.52
CA LEU A 26 -22.89 5.30 35.65
C LEU A 26 -23.63 6.64 35.62
N SER A 27 -22.89 7.73 35.84
CA SER A 27 -23.43 9.09 35.83
C SER A 27 -23.40 9.74 34.45
N TRP A 28 -22.69 9.15 33.48
CA TRP A 28 -22.53 9.67 32.13
C TRP A 28 -23.26 8.79 31.11
N GLY A 29 -24.31 9.34 30.50
CA GLY A 29 -25.12 8.70 29.44
C GLY A 29 -26.52 9.31 29.37
N ILE A 30 -27.34 8.84 28.42
CA ILE A 30 -28.74 9.26 28.33
C ILE A 30 -29.57 8.59 29.44
N PRO A 31 -30.29 9.34 30.30
CA PRO A 31 -31.14 8.76 31.34
C PRO A 31 -32.23 7.87 30.75
N PHE A 32 -32.56 6.78 31.44
CA PHE A 32 -33.65 5.91 31.00
C PHE A 32 -35.00 6.62 31.19
N PRO A 33 -35.91 6.65 30.18
CA PRO A 33 -37.07 7.54 30.18
C PRO A 33 -38.02 7.42 31.38
N PHE A 34 -38.09 6.24 32.00
CA PHE A 34 -39.00 5.94 33.12
C PHE A 34 -38.27 5.49 34.40
N ASP A 35 -36.94 5.47 34.39
CA ASP A 35 -36.12 5.18 35.58
C ASP A 35 -34.80 5.97 35.52
N PRO A 36 -34.78 7.24 35.98
CA PRO A 36 -33.61 8.10 35.88
C PRO A 36 -32.40 7.65 36.71
N GLU A 37 -32.54 6.67 37.61
CA GLU A 37 -31.39 6.06 38.31
C GLU A 37 -30.59 5.14 37.37
N HIS A 38 -31.17 4.79 36.23
CA HIS A 38 -30.54 4.04 35.15
C HIS A 38 -30.22 4.95 33.96
N ILE A 39 -29.13 4.63 33.27
CA ILE A 39 -28.81 5.18 31.94
C ILE A 39 -28.98 4.13 30.86
N ILE A 40 -29.26 4.56 29.63
CA ILE A 40 -29.28 3.71 28.44
C ILE A 40 -27.89 3.11 28.23
N TYR A 41 -27.84 1.82 27.91
CA TYR A 41 -26.57 1.15 27.58
C TYR A 41 -25.96 1.77 26.32
N ILE A 42 -24.67 2.11 26.37
CA ILE A 42 -23.96 2.86 25.32
C ILE A 42 -24.16 2.32 23.90
N TRP A 43 -24.27 1.00 23.70
CA TRP A 43 -24.49 0.45 22.35
C TRP A 43 -25.88 0.79 21.78
N ILE A 44 -26.90 0.93 22.64
CA ILE A 44 -28.26 1.28 22.23
C ILE A 44 -28.30 2.74 21.77
N GLU A 45 -27.72 3.65 22.54
CA GLU A 45 -27.65 5.06 22.13
C GLU A 45 -26.68 5.27 20.96
N ALA A 46 -25.53 4.58 20.94
CA ALA A 46 -24.53 4.72 19.88
C ALA A 46 -25.08 4.24 18.55
N LEU A 47 -25.73 3.08 18.46
CA LEU A 47 -26.32 2.60 17.20
C LEU A 47 -27.41 3.54 16.68
N SER A 48 -28.13 4.21 17.58
CA SER A 48 -29.15 5.20 17.22
C SER A 48 -28.56 6.44 16.53
N ASN A 49 -27.24 6.69 16.60
CA ASN A 49 -26.59 7.82 15.92
C ASN A 49 -26.92 7.88 14.41
N TYR A 50 -27.03 6.71 13.75
CA TYR A 50 -27.24 6.66 12.31
C TYR A 50 -28.58 7.26 11.88
N ILE A 51 -29.59 7.12 12.72
CA ILE A 51 -30.93 7.62 12.44
C ILE A 51 -31.11 9.04 12.99
N THR A 52 -30.52 9.34 14.16
CA THR A 52 -30.62 10.67 14.77
C THR A 52 -29.81 11.72 14.04
N ALA A 53 -28.65 11.37 13.46
CA ALA A 53 -27.87 12.27 12.61
C ALA A 53 -28.63 12.73 11.37
N LEU A 54 -29.59 11.93 10.90
CA LEU A 54 -30.48 12.29 9.79
C LEU A 54 -31.73 13.08 10.25
N GLY A 55 -31.93 13.28 11.56
CA GLY A 55 -33.11 13.96 12.11
C GLY A 55 -34.34 13.07 12.26
N TYR A 56 -34.17 11.82 12.70
CA TYR A 56 -35.30 10.95 13.09
C TYR A 56 -36.29 11.65 14.04
N GLU A 57 -37.59 11.39 13.87
CA GLU A 57 -38.69 12.03 14.63
C GLU A 57 -38.77 13.57 14.45
N THR A 58 -38.22 14.09 13.35
CA THR A 58 -38.35 15.49 12.94
C THR A 58 -38.81 15.60 11.48
N GLU A 59 -39.11 16.81 11.00
CA GLU A 59 -39.46 17.08 9.58
C GLU A 59 -38.22 17.10 8.65
N SER A 60 -37.23 16.24 8.91
CA SER A 60 -35.96 16.26 8.19
C SER A 60 -36.06 15.64 6.79
N GLU A 61 -35.71 16.43 5.76
CA GLU A 61 -35.53 15.95 4.39
C GLU A 61 -34.41 14.91 4.26
N GLN A 62 -33.35 15.04 5.09
CA GLN A 62 -32.24 14.09 5.09
C GLN A 62 -32.70 12.69 5.53
N TYR A 63 -33.58 12.60 6.52
CA TYR A 63 -34.14 11.32 6.95
C TYR A 63 -34.95 10.68 5.83
N GLN A 64 -35.84 11.45 5.19
CA GLN A 64 -36.68 10.95 4.11
C GLN A 64 -35.88 10.51 2.88
N THR A 65 -34.75 11.16 2.62
CA THR A 65 -33.90 10.89 1.45
C THR A 65 -32.95 9.72 1.68
N PHE A 66 -32.30 9.66 2.84
CA PHE A 66 -31.18 8.75 3.08
C PHE A 66 -31.51 7.55 3.98
N TRP A 67 -32.69 7.51 4.61
CA TRP A 67 -33.12 6.36 5.40
C TRP A 67 -34.07 5.44 4.61
N PRO A 68 -33.87 4.12 4.60
CA PRO A 68 -32.81 3.36 5.28
C PRO A 68 -31.44 3.51 4.62
N ALA A 69 -30.40 3.46 5.44
CA ALA A 69 -29.02 3.53 4.95
C ALA A 69 -28.70 2.40 3.95
N ASP A 70 -28.08 2.75 2.81
CA ASP A 70 -27.62 1.77 1.83
C ASP A 70 -26.49 0.90 2.37
N VAL A 71 -25.54 1.50 3.08
CA VAL A 71 -24.35 0.82 3.58
C VAL A 71 -23.98 1.31 4.98
N HIS A 72 -23.69 0.39 5.88
CA HIS A 72 -22.92 0.66 7.08
C HIS A 72 -21.51 0.06 6.93
N ILE A 73 -20.47 0.87 7.12
CA ILE A 73 -19.07 0.44 7.12
C ILE A 73 -18.52 0.52 8.55
N MET A 74 -17.87 -0.53 9.02
CA MET A 74 -17.33 -0.63 10.38
C MET A 74 -16.13 -1.58 10.48
N GLY A 75 -15.46 -1.59 11.62
CA GLY A 75 -14.51 -2.66 11.97
C GLY A 75 -15.22 -4.01 12.18
N LYS A 76 -14.56 -5.10 11.79
CA LYS A 76 -15.11 -6.47 11.91
C LYS A 76 -15.55 -6.86 13.32
N ASP A 77 -14.95 -6.28 14.35
CA ASP A 77 -15.19 -6.56 15.77
C ASP A 77 -16.59 -6.12 16.24
N ILE A 78 -17.17 -5.11 15.60
CA ILE A 78 -18.48 -4.57 15.99
C ILE A 78 -19.62 -5.04 15.07
N THR A 79 -19.33 -5.97 14.15
CA THR A 79 -20.32 -6.50 13.19
C THR A 79 -21.54 -7.11 13.88
N ARG A 80 -21.36 -7.79 15.03
CA ARG A 80 -22.49 -8.40 15.77
C ARG A 80 -23.51 -7.37 16.24
N PHE A 81 -23.05 -6.20 16.69
CA PHE A 81 -23.95 -5.11 17.08
C PHE A 81 -24.74 -4.59 15.88
N HIS A 82 -24.11 -4.47 14.72
CA HIS A 82 -24.74 -3.90 13.52
C HIS A 82 -25.61 -4.90 12.76
N ALA A 83 -25.35 -6.20 12.88
CA ALA A 83 -26.06 -7.24 12.14
C ALA A 83 -27.08 -8.01 12.97
N LEU A 84 -27.06 -7.89 14.31
CA LEU A 84 -28.01 -8.55 15.21
C LEU A 84 -28.75 -7.53 16.07
N LEU A 85 -28.04 -6.82 16.95
CA LEU A 85 -28.67 -5.92 17.92
C LEU A 85 -29.39 -4.74 17.24
N TRP A 86 -28.73 -4.08 16.29
CA TRP A 86 -29.29 -2.92 15.58
C TRP A 86 -30.53 -3.27 14.75
N PRO A 87 -30.52 -4.33 13.89
CA PRO A 87 -31.73 -4.77 13.21
C PRO A 87 -32.84 -5.17 14.17
N ALA A 88 -32.54 -5.83 15.29
CA ALA A 88 -33.55 -6.17 16.29
C ALA A 88 -34.20 -4.92 16.91
N MET A 89 -33.41 -3.88 17.21
CA MET A 89 -33.92 -2.59 17.68
C MET A 89 -34.80 -1.90 16.64
N LEU A 90 -34.37 -1.87 15.37
CA LEU A 90 -35.13 -1.29 14.27
C LEU A 90 -36.44 -2.04 14.05
N MET A 91 -36.42 -3.37 14.06
CA MET A 91 -37.62 -4.21 13.97
C MET A 91 -38.59 -3.95 15.12
N ALA A 92 -38.08 -3.84 16.36
CA ALA A 92 -38.90 -3.52 17.53
C ALA A 92 -39.56 -2.14 17.43
N ALA A 93 -38.89 -1.18 16.78
CA ALA A 93 -39.42 0.15 16.48
C ALA A 93 -40.21 0.22 15.16
N ASN A 94 -40.39 -0.89 14.44
CA ASN A 94 -41.03 -0.96 13.12
C ASN A 94 -40.39 -0.02 12.06
N LEU A 95 -39.06 0.05 12.06
CA LEU A 95 -38.27 0.87 11.15
C LEU A 95 -37.57 0.00 10.07
N PRO A 96 -37.29 0.56 8.88
CA PRO A 96 -36.63 -0.18 7.81
C PRO A 96 -35.16 -0.47 8.17
N LEU A 97 -34.65 -1.59 7.66
CA LEU A 97 -33.30 -2.09 7.91
C LEU A 97 -32.28 -1.51 6.92
N PRO A 98 -30.99 -1.38 7.30
CA PRO A 98 -29.94 -1.03 6.35
C PRO A 98 -29.79 -2.09 5.25
N LYS A 99 -29.46 -1.68 4.03
CA LYS A 99 -29.36 -2.61 2.87
C LYS A 99 -28.11 -3.48 2.93
N HIS A 100 -26.97 -2.92 3.33
CA HIS A 100 -25.68 -3.61 3.43
C HIS A 100 -24.92 -3.30 4.72
N ILE A 101 -24.19 -4.30 5.23
CA ILE A 101 -23.28 -4.17 6.37
C ILE A 101 -21.91 -4.70 5.94
N VAL A 102 -20.89 -3.85 6.02
CA VAL A 102 -19.52 -4.14 5.61
C VAL A 102 -18.57 -3.98 6.78
N GLY A 103 -17.96 -5.09 7.19
CA GLY A 103 -16.91 -5.12 8.21
C GLY A 103 -15.52 -5.18 7.59
N HIS A 104 -14.70 -4.16 7.77
CA HIS A 104 -13.29 -4.16 7.35
C HIS A 104 -12.39 -4.85 8.38
N GLY A 105 -11.23 -5.34 7.93
CA GLY A 105 -10.25 -5.99 8.80
C GLY A 105 -9.47 -5.01 9.68
N TRP A 106 -8.61 -5.57 10.52
CA TRP A 106 -7.70 -4.81 11.36
C TRP A 106 -6.42 -4.45 10.61
N LEU A 107 -5.72 -3.43 11.10
CA LEU A 107 -4.35 -3.15 10.70
C LEU A 107 -3.38 -3.60 11.78
N THR A 108 -2.31 -4.29 11.36
CA THR A 108 -1.09 -4.51 12.14
C THR A 108 0.01 -3.57 11.67
N LYS A 109 1.08 -3.46 12.44
CA LYS A 109 2.32 -2.77 12.03
C LYS A 109 3.48 -3.74 12.15
N ASP A 110 4.18 -3.98 11.05
CA ASP A 110 5.33 -4.88 10.97
C ASP A 110 5.05 -6.27 11.58
N GLY A 111 3.85 -6.80 11.34
CA GLY A 111 3.37 -8.09 11.85
C GLY A 111 2.81 -8.05 13.28
N GLU A 112 2.86 -6.92 13.97
CA GLU A 112 2.39 -6.79 15.35
C GLU A 112 1.07 -6.02 15.47
N ALA A 113 0.22 -6.49 16.39
CA ALA A 113 -1.01 -5.79 16.75
C ALA A 113 -0.69 -4.41 17.36
N LEU A 114 -1.41 -3.39 16.90
CA LEU A 114 -1.28 -2.02 17.37
C LEU A 114 -1.51 -1.95 18.89
N SER A 115 -0.63 -1.24 19.59
CA SER A 115 -0.63 -1.15 21.04
C SER A 115 0.02 0.16 21.48
N LYS A 116 -0.79 1.07 22.03
CA LYS A 116 -0.30 2.34 22.59
C LYS A 116 0.69 2.10 23.73
N THR A 117 0.45 1.10 24.58
CA THR A 117 1.33 0.79 25.72
C THR A 117 2.67 0.20 25.29
N ARG A 118 2.73 -0.56 24.18
CA ARG A 118 3.98 -1.08 23.60
C ARG A 118 4.63 -0.15 22.58
N GLY A 119 4.06 1.04 22.32
CA GLY A 119 4.57 1.98 21.33
C GLY A 119 4.41 1.54 19.87
N ILE A 120 3.54 0.56 19.61
CA ILE A 120 3.28 0.03 18.26
C ILE A 120 2.06 0.76 17.71
N PHE A 121 2.30 1.87 17.01
CA PHE A 121 1.25 2.64 16.33
C PHE A 121 1.72 3.12 14.97
N ILE A 122 0.77 3.43 14.09
CA ILE A 122 1.01 4.03 12.78
C ILE A 122 1.10 5.55 12.99
N ASP A 123 2.23 6.15 12.61
CA ASP A 123 2.44 7.60 12.69
C ASP A 123 1.84 8.27 11.45
N MET A 124 0.52 8.41 11.45
CA MET A 124 -0.23 8.94 10.30
C MET A 124 0.15 10.39 10.01
N ASP A 125 0.34 11.22 11.04
CA ASP A 125 0.72 12.62 10.88
C ASP A 125 2.12 12.74 10.26
N GLY A 126 3.07 11.91 10.68
CA GLY A 126 4.40 11.82 10.08
C GLY A 126 4.34 11.39 8.60
N ASP A 127 3.60 10.33 8.30
CA ASP A 127 3.43 9.86 6.92
C ASP A 127 2.77 10.92 6.02
N ILE A 128 1.70 11.56 6.50
CA ILE A 128 1.00 12.62 5.77
C ILE A 128 1.92 13.83 5.57
N ALA A 129 2.74 14.20 6.56
CA ALA A 129 3.70 15.28 6.42
C ALA A 129 4.79 14.98 5.38
N THR A 130 5.22 13.71 5.26
CA THR A 130 6.25 13.30 4.30
C THR A 130 5.70 13.09 2.89
N TYR A 131 4.57 12.40 2.75
CA TYR A 131 4.04 11.94 1.46
C TYR A 131 2.85 12.77 0.97
N GLY A 132 2.09 13.39 1.87
CA GLY A 132 0.81 14.03 1.59
C GLY A 132 -0.39 13.13 1.93
N VAL A 133 -1.56 13.75 2.06
CA VAL A 133 -2.82 13.08 2.40
C VAL A 133 -3.22 12.08 1.32
N ASP A 134 -3.20 12.50 0.06
CA ASP A 134 -3.60 11.68 -1.07
C ASP A 134 -2.74 10.42 -1.22
N PRO A 135 -1.40 10.48 -1.19
CA PRO A 135 -0.59 9.26 -1.24
C PRO A 135 -0.83 8.31 -0.07
N PHE A 136 -1.12 8.83 1.13
CA PHE A 136 -1.50 8.00 2.26
C PHE A 136 -2.85 7.32 2.05
N ARG A 137 -3.86 8.04 1.53
CA ARG A 137 -5.17 7.47 1.14
C ARG A 137 -5.01 6.39 0.07
N TYR A 138 -4.25 6.67 -0.99
CA TYR A 138 -3.94 5.72 -2.05
C TYR A 138 -3.34 4.44 -1.47
N TYR A 139 -2.33 4.57 -0.61
CA TYR A 139 -1.68 3.40 -0.01
C TYR A 139 -2.65 2.54 0.82
N LEU A 140 -3.48 3.16 1.68
CA LEU A 140 -4.45 2.41 2.49
C LEU A 140 -5.47 1.65 1.64
N LEU A 141 -5.89 2.21 0.50
CA LEU A 141 -6.91 1.60 -0.37
C LEU A 141 -6.30 0.65 -1.42
N ARG A 142 -5.03 0.84 -1.80
CA ARG A 142 -4.34 0.03 -2.80
C ARG A 142 -3.64 -1.18 -2.22
N GLU A 143 -2.99 -1.03 -1.06
CA GLU A 143 -2.13 -2.08 -0.49
C GLU A 143 -2.93 -3.19 0.20
N PHE A 144 -4.11 -2.86 0.73
CA PHE A 144 -4.92 -3.79 1.52
C PHE A 144 -6.20 -4.16 0.78
N SER A 145 -6.49 -5.46 0.68
CA SER A 145 -7.79 -5.93 0.21
C SER A 145 -8.85 -5.69 1.27
N PHE A 146 -9.83 -4.83 0.95
CA PHE A 146 -10.85 -4.40 1.89
C PHE A 146 -11.65 -5.59 2.45
N GLY A 147 -11.81 -5.65 3.77
CA GLY A 147 -12.45 -6.78 4.47
C GLY A 147 -11.49 -7.78 5.09
N ASN A 148 -10.24 -7.85 4.63
CA ASN A 148 -9.17 -8.64 5.23
C ASN A 148 -8.33 -7.79 6.18
N ASP A 149 -7.57 -8.46 7.05
CA ASP A 149 -6.57 -7.77 7.87
C ASP A 149 -5.39 -7.35 6.99
N GLY A 150 -4.84 -6.17 7.26
CA GLY A 150 -3.71 -5.60 6.55
C GLY A 150 -2.51 -5.39 7.46
N ASP A 151 -1.31 -5.51 6.90
CA ASP A 151 -0.07 -5.24 7.64
C ASP A 151 0.62 -3.97 7.11
N TYR A 152 0.50 -2.89 7.89
CA TYR A 152 1.14 -1.62 7.56
C TYR A 152 2.66 -1.73 7.72
N ARG A 153 3.38 -1.39 6.64
CA ARG A 153 4.85 -1.29 6.64
C ARG A 153 5.27 0.04 6.00
N PRO A 154 6.00 0.92 6.71
CA PRO A 154 6.45 2.20 6.15
C PRO A 154 7.22 2.06 4.83
N ALA A 155 8.03 1.00 4.70
CA ALA A 155 8.79 0.72 3.49
C ALA A 155 7.88 0.45 2.27
N ARG A 156 6.69 -0.11 2.48
CA ARG A 156 5.73 -0.36 1.39
C ARG A 156 5.01 0.90 0.96
N LEU A 157 4.64 1.77 1.91
CA LEU A 157 4.13 3.11 1.59
C LEU A 157 5.14 3.87 0.72
N HIS A 158 6.40 3.89 1.14
CA HIS A 158 7.47 4.52 0.36
C HIS A 158 7.62 3.92 -1.04
N ALA A 159 7.62 2.58 -1.15
CA ALA A 159 7.75 1.88 -2.42
C ALA A 159 6.57 2.19 -3.37
N ARG A 160 5.34 2.17 -2.85
CA ARG A 160 4.11 2.50 -3.61
C ARG A 160 4.10 3.95 -4.06
N TYR A 161 4.48 4.88 -3.18
CA TYR A 161 4.62 6.29 -3.55
C TYR A 161 5.54 6.46 -4.76
N ASN A 162 6.75 5.90 -4.68
CA ASN A 162 7.73 6.09 -5.72
C ASN A 162 7.36 5.35 -7.02
N ALA A 163 6.88 4.11 -6.94
CA ALA A 163 6.53 3.32 -8.10
C ALA A 163 5.24 3.82 -8.77
N ASP A 164 4.14 3.83 -8.04
CA ASP A 164 2.81 3.99 -8.60
C ASP A 164 2.50 5.48 -8.84
N LEU A 165 2.82 6.35 -7.88
CA LEU A 165 2.45 7.76 -7.95
C LEU A 165 3.52 8.57 -8.68
N ALA A 166 4.78 8.49 -8.27
CA ALA A 166 5.85 9.29 -8.87
C ALA A 166 6.26 8.80 -10.27
N ASN A 167 6.60 7.51 -10.42
CA ASN A 167 7.16 6.98 -11.67
C ASN A 167 6.09 6.67 -12.74
N ASP A 168 4.86 6.31 -12.36
CA ASP A 168 3.80 5.99 -13.32
C ASP A 168 2.92 7.22 -13.61
N LEU A 169 2.03 7.62 -12.69
CA LEU A 169 1.05 8.70 -12.94
C LEU A 169 1.70 10.08 -13.06
N GLY A 170 2.55 10.45 -12.10
CA GLY A 170 3.20 11.76 -12.05
C GLY A 170 4.18 11.97 -13.21
N ASN A 171 4.93 10.94 -13.60
CA ASN A 171 5.81 11.00 -14.75
C ASN A 171 5.03 11.08 -16.08
N LEU A 172 3.93 10.32 -16.22
CA LEU A 172 3.06 10.39 -17.39
C LEU A 172 2.58 11.82 -17.63
N LEU A 173 1.99 12.43 -16.59
CA LEU A 173 1.50 13.81 -16.64
C LEU A 173 2.63 14.78 -17.04
N ASN A 174 3.74 14.76 -16.29
CA ASN A 174 4.88 15.65 -16.56
C ASN A 174 5.43 15.53 -17.98
N ARG A 175 5.51 14.30 -18.50
CA ARG A 175 6.03 14.03 -19.84
C ARG A 175 5.08 14.56 -20.92
N VAL A 176 3.78 14.29 -20.80
CA VAL A 176 2.78 14.75 -21.76
C VAL A 176 2.73 16.28 -21.78
N LEU A 177 2.59 16.92 -20.62
CA LEU A 177 2.57 18.39 -20.50
C LEU A 177 3.86 19.01 -21.06
N GLY A 178 5.02 18.40 -20.78
CA GLY A 178 6.31 18.85 -21.28
C GLY A 178 6.42 18.77 -22.80
N LEU A 179 5.89 17.71 -23.42
CA LEU A 179 5.88 17.55 -24.88
C LEU A 179 4.91 18.52 -25.56
N VAL A 180 3.74 18.76 -24.97
CA VAL A 180 2.77 19.76 -25.48
C VAL A 180 3.41 21.15 -25.44
N ASN A 181 3.87 21.61 -24.28
CA ASN A 181 4.49 22.93 -24.12
C ASN A 181 5.72 23.16 -25.02
N LYS A 182 6.46 22.10 -25.36
CA LYS A 182 7.64 22.20 -26.21
C LYS A 182 7.29 22.35 -27.70
N ASN A 183 6.17 21.78 -28.15
CA ASN A 183 5.88 21.60 -29.58
C ASN A 183 4.62 22.33 -30.07
N PHE A 184 3.74 22.74 -29.15
CA PHE A 184 2.44 23.35 -29.41
C PHE A 184 2.18 24.50 -28.43
N GLU A 185 1.40 25.50 -28.84
CA GLU A 185 1.00 26.65 -28.00
C GLU A 185 -0.16 26.32 -27.05
N GLY A 186 -0.86 25.22 -27.30
CA GLY A 186 -1.95 24.69 -26.50
C GLY A 186 -2.24 23.24 -26.88
N ILE A 187 -3.31 22.68 -26.32
CA ILE A 187 -3.75 21.31 -26.63
C ILE A 187 -4.00 21.19 -28.14
N PRO A 188 -3.31 20.26 -28.84
CA PRO A 188 -3.41 20.13 -30.29
C PRO A 188 -4.71 19.42 -30.72
N GLU A 189 -5.16 19.69 -31.94
CA GLU A 189 -6.31 18.99 -32.54
C GLU A 189 -5.93 17.58 -33.02
N PRO A 190 -6.72 16.53 -32.69
CA PRO A 190 -6.45 15.15 -33.09
C PRO A 190 -6.88 14.87 -34.53
N THR A 191 -6.03 15.21 -35.50
CA THR A 191 -6.36 15.14 -36.95
C THR A 191 -5.76 13.94 -37.70
N THR A 192 -4.87 13.16 -37.09
CA THR A 192 -4.15 12.05 -37.75
C THR A 192 -4.19 10.79 -36.87
N PRO A 193 -5.20 9.91 -37.09
CA PRO A 193 -5.33 8.65 -36.38
C PRO A 193 -4.13 7.72 -36.62
N GLY A 194 -3.91 6.79 -35.69
CA GLY A 194 -2.91 5.74 -35.81
C GLY A 194 -3.32 4.45 -35.11
N GLU A 195 -2.47 3.43 -35.27
CA GLU A 195 -2.75 2.02 -34.93
C GLU A 195 -3.34 1.78 -33.53
N PHE A 196 -2.89 2.53 -32.53
CA PHE A 196 -3.26 2.28 -31.13
C PHE A 196 -4.36 3.22 -30.59
N ASP A 197 -4.84 4.18 -31.38
CA ASP A 197 -5.67 5.27 -30.84
C ASP A 197 -7.04 4.79 -30.38
N ASP A 198 -7.68 3.92 -31.19
CA ASP A 198 -8.98 3.34 -30.86
C ASP A 198 -8.89 2.42 -29.63
N GLU A 199 -7.80 1.66 -29.50
CA GLU A 199 -7.55 0.79 -28.34
C GLU A 199 -7.51 1.59 -27.03
N ILE A 200 -6.87 2.77 -27.02
CA ILE A 200 -6.82 3.62 -25.83
C ILE A 200 -8.21 4.13 -25.44
N ARG A 201 -8.99 4.56 -26.43
CA ARG A 201 -10.36 5.03 -26.23
C ARG A 201 -11.26 3.90 -25.70
N GLU A 202 -11.18 2.70 -26.28
CA GLU A 202 -11.95 1.53 -25.81
C GLU A 202 -11.55 1.10 -24.39
N MET A 203 -10.25 1.15 -24.08
CA MET A 203 -9.76 0.84 -22.74
C MET A 203 -10.25 1.85 -21.71
N ALA A 204 -10.42 3.13 -22.07
CA ALA A 204 -10.99 4.13 -21.18
C ALA A 204 -12.40 3.72 -20.73
N GLN A 205 -13.29 3.39 -21.68
CA GLN A 205 -14.65 2.93 -21.37
C GLN A 205 -14.65 1.65 -20.53
N THR A 206 -13.83 0.67 -20.94
CA THR A 206 -13.71 -0.61 -20.20
C THR A 206 -13.23 -0.40 -18.76
N THR A 207 -12.40 0.63 -18.53
CA THR A 207 -11.93 0.99 -17.18
C THR A 207 -13.08 1.55 -16.33
N VAL A 208 -13.95 2.38 -16.90
CA VAL A 208 -15.14 2.90 -16.22
C VAL A 208 -16.07 1.75 -15.81
N ASP A 209 -16.41 0.88 -16.75
CA ASP A 209 -17.37 -0.21 -16.50
C ASP A 209 -16.88 -1.16 -15.38
N LYS A 210 -15.60 -1.54 -15.41
CA LYS A 210 -14.99 -2.37 -14.37
C LYS A 210 -14.92 -1.66 -13.01
N LEU A 211 -14.73 -0.35 -13.00
CA LEU A 211 -14.60 0.41 -11.77
C LEU A 211 -15.91 0.38 -10.98
N ASP A 212 -17.06 0.53 -11.66
CA ASP A 212 -18.38 0.45 -11.01
C ASP A 212 -18.59 -0.91 -10.34
N ASP A 213 -18.24 -2.01 -11.01
CA ASP A 213 -18.31 -3.36 -10.44
C ASP A 213 -17.43 -3.48 -9.18
N HIS A 214 -16.20 -2.96 -9.23
CA HIS A 214 -15.28 -3.00 -8.09
C HIS A 214 -15.77 -2.15 -6.91
N ILE A 215 -16.28 -0.94 -7.16
CA ILE A 215 -16.80 -0.05 -6.11
C ILE A 215 -18.03 -0.68 -5.43
N ASN A 216 -18.97 -1.21 -6.21
CA ASN A 216 -20.15 -1.90 -5.68
C ASN A 216 -19.80 -3.15 -4.85
N ALA A 217 -18.67 -3.79 -5.19
CA ALA A 217 -18.13 -4.92 -4.44
C ALA A 217 -17.22 -4.53 -3.26
N PHE A 218 -16.99 -3.23 -3.02
CA PHE A 218 -16.02 -2.70 -2.05
C PHE A 218 -14.57 -3.16 -2.29
N ALA A 219 -14.22 -3.50 -3.53
CA ALA A 219 -12.90 -3.97 -3.94
C ALA A 219 -11.98 -2.80 -4.36
N PHE A 220 -11.66 -1.91 -3.41
CA PHE A 220 -10.92 -0.67 -3.68
C PHE A 220 -9.51 -0.89 -4.22
N ASP A 221 -8.84 -1.98 -3.82
CA ASP A 221 -7.53 -2.37 -4.31
C ASP A 221 -7.57 -2.76 -5.79
N ALA A 222 -8.60 -3.52 -6.18
CA ALA A 222 -8.83 -3.91 -7.57
C ALA A 222 -9.29 -2.73 -8.44
N ALA A 223 -10.11 -1.83 -7.89
CA ALA A 223 -10.50 -0.57 -8.51
C ALA A 223 -9.27 0.29 -8.86
N LEU A 224 -8.40 0.56 -7.89
CA LEU A 224 -7.18 1.33 -8.12
C LEU A 224 -6.21 0.63 -9.07
N GLU A 225 -6.08 -0.70 -9.00
CA GLU A 225 -5.24 -1.43 -9.95
C GLU A 225 -5.77 -1.34 -11.38
N THR A 226 -7.09 -1.40 -11.58
CA THR A 226 -7.73 -1.24 -12.90
C THR A 226 -7.42 0.14 -13.50
N ILE A 227 -7.48 1.20 -12.67
CA ILE A 227 -7.07 2.54 -13.11
C ILE A 227 -5.57 2.57 -13.45
N TRP A 228 -4.73 1.92 -12.65
CA TRP A 228 -3.28 1.89 -12.88
C TRP A 228 -2.87 1.06 -14.10
N GLU A 229 -3.62 0.03 -14.47
CA GLU A 229 -3.46 -0.67 -15.75
C GLU A 229 -3.65 0.29 -16.92
N PHE A 230 -4.64 1.18 -16.83
CA PHE A 230 -4.88 2.22 -17.83
C PHE A 230 -3.73 3.24 -17.85
N VAL A 231 -3.28 3.75 -16.69
CA VAL A 231 -2.09 4.62 -16.59
C VAL A 231 -0.87 4.00 -17.26
N ARG A 232 -0.58 2.72 -16.99
CA ARG A 232 0.55 2.00 -17.60
C ARG A 232 0.35 1.80 -19.10
N ARG A 233 -0.89 1.62 -19.57
CA ARG A 233 -1.18 1.54 -21.01
C ARG A 233 -0.89 2.85 -21.73
N ILE A 234 -1.24 4.01 -21.15
CA ILE A 234 -0.91 5.32 -21.74
C ILE A 234 0.60 5.54 -21.75
N ASN A 235 1.31 5.17 -20.69
CA ASN A 235 2.77 5.18 -20.68
C ASN A 235 3.36 4.33 -21.83
N ARG A 236 2.84 3.12 -22.07
CA ARG A 236 3.23 2.28 -23.21
C ARG A 236 2.90 2.93 -24.55
N TYR A 237 1.72 3.53 -24.70
CA TYR A 237 1.29 4.23 -25.92
C TYR A 237 2.28 5.32 -26.33
N ILE A 238 2.70 6.16 -25.39
CA ILE A 238 3.71 7.19 -25.61
C ILE A 238 5.05 6.59 -26.06
N GLN A 239 5.46 5.46 -25.48
CA GLN A 239 6.71 4.80 -25.86
C GLN A 239 6.64 4.14 -27.24
N GLN A 240 5.58 3.37 -27.51
CA GLN A 240 5.41 2.63 -28.77
C GLN A 240 5.30 3.56 -29.98
N THR A 241 4.73 4.75 -29.78
CA THR A 241 4.60 5.76 -30.83
C THR A 241 5.87 6.59 -31.03
N GLU A 242 6.88 6.44 -30.17
CA GLU A 242 8.11 7.23 -30.17
C GLU A 242 7.85 8.73 -30.35
N VAL A 243 6.83 9.26 -29.67
CA VAL A 243 6.22 10.58 -29.95
C VAL A 243 7.23 11.74 -29.99
N TRP A 244 8.36 11.62 -29.28
CA TRP A 244 9.44 12.60 -29.28
C TRP A 244 10.19 12.74 -30.61
N THR A 245 10.08 11.75 -31.51
CA THR A 245 10.70 11.77 -32.84
C THR A 245 9.83 12.48 -33.89
N LEU A 246 8.56 12.73 -33.57
CA LEU A 246 7.53 13.22 -34.49
C LEU A 246 7.42 14.76 -34.55
N ALA A 247 8.39 15.48 -34.03
CA ALA A 247 8.39 16.95 -34.00
C ALA A 247 8.65 17.61 -35.36
N LYS A 248 8.80 16.83 -36.44
CA LYS A 248 9.07 17.32 -37.79
C LYS A 248 7.77 17.79 -38.46
N PRO A 249 7.80 18.78 -39.37
CA PRO A 249 6.59 19.32 -39.99
C PRO A 249 5.64 18.26 -40.59
N GLU A 250 6.20 17.23 -41.24
CA GLU A 250 5.45 16.15 -41.88
C GLU A 250 4.79 15.17 -40.91
N THR A 251 5.28 15.05 -39.67
CA THR A 251 4.75 14.13 -38.65
C THR A 251 4.12 14.85 -37.46
N LYS A 252 4.15 16.19 -37.44
CA LYS A 252 3.68 17.00 -36.32
C LYS A 252 2.19 16.84 -36.04
N GLN A 253 1.35 16.61 -37.06
CA GLN A 253 -0.08 16.34 -36.88
C GLN A 253 -0.33 15.03 -36.14
N ARG A 254 0.48 13.99 -36.43
CA ARG A 254 0.44 12.72 -35.70
C ARG A 254 0.87 12.89 -34.25
N MET A 255 1.93 13.65 -34.00
CA MET A 255 2.35 14.03 -32.65
C MET A 255 1.20 14.70 -31.88
N GLY A 256 0.46 15.62 -32.54
CA GLY A 256 -0.69 16.28 -31.96
C GLY A 256 -1.77 15.30 -31.51
N THR A 257 -2.14 14.35 -32.37
CA THR A 257 -3.15 13.33 -32.05
C THR A 257 -2.75 12.46 -30.85
N ILE A 258 -1.48 12.03 -30.79
CA ILE A 258 -0.96 11.22 -29.67
C ILE A 258 -1.03 11.98 -28.35
N LEU A 259 -0.61 13.25 -28.36
CA LEU A 259 -0.62 14.08 -27.15
C LEU A 259 -2.03 14.44 -26.71
N TYR A 260 -2.94 14.69 -27.66
CA TYR A 260 -4.37 14.88 -27.37
C TYR A 260 -4.95 13.65 -26.67
N ASN A 261 -4.80 12.46 -27.26
CA ASN A 261 -5.30 11.22 -26.67
C ASN A 261 -4.68 10.93 -25.29
N SER A 262 -3.41 11.29 -25.08
CA SER A 262 -2.75 11.13 -23.79
C SER A 262 -3.30 12.10 -22.72
N LEU A 263 -3.61 13.33 -23.10
CA LEU A 263 -4.26 14.31 -22.21
C LEU A 263 -5.72 13.93 -21.93
N GLU A 264 -6.44 13.42 -22.93
CA GLU A 264 -7.80 12.93 -22.77
C GLU A 264 -7.85 11.74 -21.80
N ALA A 265 -6.89 10.82 -21.91
CA ALA A 265 -6.74 9.74 -20.93
C ALA A 265 -6.45 10.28 -19.51
N LEU A 266 -5.59 11.30 -19.37
CA LEU A 266 -5.29 11.92 -18.07
C LEU A 266 -6.52 12.63 -17.48
N ARG A 267 -7.38 13.22 -18.32
CA ARG A 267 -8.67 13.79 -17.93
C ARG A 267 -9.57 12.69 -17.35
N PHE A 268 -9.72 11.56 -18.05
CA PHE A 268 -10.45 10.39 -17.53
C PHE A 268 -9.86 9.88 -16.22
N ILE A 269 -8.55 9.63 -16.18
CA ILE A 269 -7.86 9.15 -14.98
C ILE A 269 -8.09 10.09 -13.80
N SER A 270 -8.04 11.41 -13.99
CA SER A 270 -8.28 12.38 -12.92
C SER A 270 -9.68 12.24 -12.29
N VAL A 271 -10.72 12.01 -13.11
CA VAL A 271 -12.07 11.79 -12.60
C VAL A 271 -12.16 10.46 -11.86
N LEU A 272 -11.58 9.39 -12.43
CA LEU A 272 -11.64 8.04 -11.86
C LEU A 272 -10.89 7.92 -10.52
N ILE A 273 -9.80 8.66 -10.34
CA ILE A 273 -9.05 8.66 -9.08
C ILE A 273 -9.65 9.59 -8.01
N SER A 274 -10.59 10.48 -8.36
CA SER A 274 -11.12 11.49 -7.43
C SER A 274 -11.77 10.95 -6.15
N PRO A 275 -12.44 9.77 -6.13
CA PRO A 275 -12.92 9.20 -4.87
C PRO A 275 -11.79 8.77 -3.92
N PHE A 276 -10.60 8.51 -4.48
CA PHE A 276 -9.45 7.96 -3.77
C PHE A 276 -8.43 9.04 -3.38
N ILE A 277 -8.06 9.91 -4.32
CA ILE A 277 -7.04 10.95 -4.20
C ILE A 277 -7.53 12.28 -4.81
N PRO A 278 -8.47 12.97 -4.14
CA PRO A 278 -9.19 14.11 -4.69
C PRO A 278 -8.31 15.32 -5.01
N GLU A 279 -7.32 15.63 -4.17
CA GLU A 279 -6.46 16.81 -4.40
C GLU A 279 -5.58 16.60 -5.65
N THR A 280 -5.10 15.38 -5.86
CA THR A 280 -4.34 14.95 -7.04
C THR A 280 -5.21 15.06 -8.30
N ALA A 281 -6.45 14.58 -8.22
CA ALA A 281 -7.40 14.66 -9.33
C ALA A 281 -7.58 16.11 -9.80
N GLU A 282 -7.87 17.02 -8.86
CA GLU A 282 -8.01 18.45 -9.15
C GLU A 282 -6.73 19.07 -9.70
N GLN A 283 -5.57 18.72 -9.15
CA GLN A 283 -4.28 19.21 -9.63
C GLN A 283 -3.97 18.77 -11.06
N ILE A 284 -4.30 17.52 -11.43
CA ILE A 284 -4.16 17.03 -12.82
C ILE A 284 -5.01 17.87 -13.76
N GLN A 285 -6.31 18.05 -13.46
CA GLN A 285 -7.20 18.84 -14.32
C GLN A 285 -6.74 20.28 -14.47
N LYS A 286 -6.29 20.91 -13.37
CA LYS A 286 -5.72 22.25 -13.39
C LYS A 286 -4.46 22.35 -14.26
N GLN A 287 -3.58 21.34 -14.22
CA GLN A 287 -2.39 21.32 -15.06
C GLN A 287 -2.71 21.07 -16.55
N ILE A 288 -3.79 20.36 -16.86
CA ILE A 288 -4.32 20.23 -18.23
C ILE A 288 -4.92 21.56 -18.72
N GLY A 289 -5.32 22.46 -17.82
CA GLY A 289 -5.88 23.78 -18.14
C GLY A 289 -7.40 23.86 -18.02
N LEU A 290 -8.04 22.87 -17.38
CA LEU A 290 -9.46 22.88 -17.09
C LEU A 290 -9.77 23.80 -15.89
N THR A 291 -10.87 24.55 -15.98
CA THR A 291 -11.29 25.51 -14.95
C THR A 291 -12.29 24.94 -13.95
N GLU A 292 -13.02 23.90 -14.35
CA GLU A 292 -13.98 23.18 -13.53
C GLU A 292 -13.66 21.69 -13.57
N PHE A 293 -14.05 20.96 -12.54
CA PHE A 293 -13.85 19.52 -12.49
C PHE A 293 -14.77 18.83 -13.52
N ASP A 294 -14.16 18.20 -14.50
CA ASP A 294 -14.85 17.65 -15.66
C ASP A 294 -15.46 16.25 -15.39
N THR A 295 -16.23 15.74 -16.35
CA THR A 295 -16.93 14.45 -16.33
C THR A 295 -16.37 13.46 -17.34
N ILE A 296 -16.58 12.15 -17.14
CA ILE A 296 -16.13 11.08 -18.06
C ILE A 296 -17.19 10.63 -19.05
N ALA A 297 -18.22 11.44 -19.30
CA ALA A 297 -19.39 11.03 -20.07
C ALA A 297 -19.07 10.73 -21.55
N GLU A 298 -18.10 11.42 -22.13
CA GLU A 298 -17.72 11.28 -23.53
C GLU A 298 -16.20 11.39 -23.69
N TRP A 299 -15.65 10.58 -24.59
CA TRP A 299 -14.24 10.64 -25.01
C TRP A 299 -14.08 11.63 -26.17
N GLY A 300 -13.04 12.45 -26.11
CA GLY A 300 -12.75 13.49 -27.08
C GLY A 300 -13.40 14.84 -26.76
N SER A 301 -13.85 15.02 -25.51
CA SER A 301 -14.48 16.27 -25.05
C SER A 301 -13.47 17.29 -24.51
N LEU A 302 -12.19 16.94 -24.38
CA LEU A 302 -11.14 17.88 -23.99
C LEU A 302 -11.02 19.02 -25.00
N PRO A 303 -11.21 20.29 -24.57
CA PRO A 303 -11.16 21.41 -25.50
C PRO A 303 -9.77 21.63 -26.11
N VAL A 304 -9.72 21.75 -27.43
CA VAL A 304 -8.51 22.07 -28.19
C VAL A 304 -8.10 23.52 -27.92
N GLY A 305 -6.79 23.78 -27.94
CA GLY A 305 -6.23 25.12 -27.78
C GLY A 305 -6.07 25.60 -26.34
N LEU A 306 -6.54 24.83 -25.34
CA LEU A 306 -6.29 25.16 -23.94
C LEU A 306 -4.79 25.20 -23.65
N THR A 307 -4.37 26.16 -22.84
CA THR A 307 -2.98 26.25 -22.40
C THR A 307 -2.76 25.29 -21.25
N VAL A 308 -1.85 24.33 -21.43
CA VAL A 308 -1.44 23.42 -20.37
C VAL A 308 -0.44 24.12 -19.45
N SER A 309 -0.54 23.89 -18.14
CA SER A 309 0.36 24.48 -17.16
C SER A 309 1.30 23.41 -16.61
N ARG A 310 2.59 23.57 -16.89
CA ARG A 310 3.62 22.74 -16.25
C ARG A 310 3.89 23.30 -14.85
N GLY A 311 3.24 22.72 -13.85
CA GLY A 311 3.51 23.00 -12.44
C GLY A 311 4.74 22.25 -11.93
N GLU A 312 4.98 22.37 -10.62
CA GLU A 312 5.86 21.44 -9.91
C GLU A 312 5.33 19.99 -10.06
N PRO A 313 6.22 18.98 -10.10
CA PRO A 313 5.79 17.59 -10.09
C PRO A 313 4.84 17.33 -8.91
N ILE A 314 3.65 16.79 -9.19
CA ILE A 314 2.64 16.47 -8.15
C ILE A 314 3.20 15.46 -7.14
N PHE A 315 4.04 14.54 -7.62
CA PHE A 315 4.70 13.52 -6.81
C PHE A 315 6.21 13.61 -6.98
N PRO A 316 6.88 14.56 -6.29
CA PRO A 316 8.33 14.62 -6.31
C PRO A 316 8.91 13.34 -5.72
N ARG A 317 9.75 12.64 -6.48
CA ARG A 317 10.35 11.39 -6.03
C ARG A 317 11.08 11.59 -4.71
N ILE A 318 10.79 10.72 -3.74
CA ILE A 318 11.42 10.78 -2.43
C ILE A 318 12.58 9.79 -2.46
N ASP A 319 13.80 10.30 -2.48
CA ASP A 319 14.98 9.47 -2.30
C ASP A 319 15.16 9.21 -0.81
N THR A 320 15.25 7.95 -0.41
CA THR A 320 15.69 7.57 0.95
C THR A 320 17.17 7.88 1.14
N LYS A 321 17.53 9.16 1.23
CA LYS A 321 18.66 9.54 2.07
C LYS A 321 18.15 9.38 3.49
N LYS A 322 18.74 8.45 4.27
CA LYS A 322 18.44 8.24 5.70
C LYS A 322 18.29 9.60 6.41
N GLU A 323 17.05 10.03 6.62
CA GLU A 323 16.75 11.23 7.39
C GLU A 323 17.11 10.93 8.84
N LYS A 324 18.10 11.66 9.34
CA LYS A 324 18.51 11.60 10.74
C LYS A 324 17.40 12.24 11.58
N GLN A 325 16.65 11.44 12.32
CA GLN A 325 15.80 11.95 13.39
C GLN A 325 16.66 12.71 14.43
N PRO A 326 16.16 13.81 15.04
CA PRO A 326 16.95 14.66 15.91
C PRO A 326 17.12 14.02 17.30
N GLN A 327 18.35 13.66 17.67
CA GLN A 327 18.70 13.39 19.07
C GLN A 327 18.93 14.69 19.85
N PRO A 328 18.61 14.76 21.16
CA PRO A 328 18.69 15.99 21.96
C PRO A 328 20.12 16.50 22.13
N LYS A 329 20.24 17.83 22.18
CA LYS A 329 21.47 18.62 22.24
C LYS A 329 22.44 18.16 23.34
N ALA A 330 23.66 17.80 22.93
CA ALA A 330 24.86 17.89 23.76
C ALA A 330 25.99 18.61 23.00
N THR A 331 26.24 19.85 23.44
CA THR A 331 27.47 20.65 23.42
C THR A 331 28.54 20.50 22.31
N ALA A 332 28.76 21.63 21.64
CA ALA A 332 30.02 22.18 21.09
C ALA A 332 30.93 21.29 20.21
N LYS A 333 30.96 21.64 18.92
CA LYS A 333 31.87 21.15 17.87
C LYS A 333 33.36 21.34 18.24
N PRO A 334 34.21 20.41 17.77
CA PRO A 334 35.34 20.84 16.93
C PRO A 334 35.23 20.28 15.52
N LYS A 335 35.64 21.11 14.56
CA LYS A 335 35.69 20.88 13.11
C LYS A 335 36.22 19.48 12.76
N GLN A 336 35.44 18.70 12.00
CA GLN A 336 35.92 17.48 11.35
C GLN A 336 35.71 17.52 9.83
N LYS A 337 36.78 17.03 9.19
CA LYS A 337 37.05 16.88 7.77
C LYS A 337 35.95 16.11 7.04
N GLN A 338 35.83 16.39 5.73
CA GLN A 338 35.04 15.62 4.77
C GLN A 338 35.29 14.11 4.95
N ALA A 339 34.21 13.35 5.17
CA ALA A 339 34.22 11.90 5.09
C ALA A 339 34.33 11.45 3.63
N PRO A 340 35.04 10.35 3.34
CA PRO A 340 35.36 9.94 1.98
C PRO A 340 34.12 9.51 1.20
N LYS A 341 34.13 9.79 -0.11
CA LYS A 341 33.22 9.17 -1.09
C LYS A 341 33.27 7.65 -0.90
N THR A 342 32.12 6.99 -0.95
CA THR A 342 32.01 5.54 -1.08
C THR A 342 32.73 5.11 -2.36
N THR A 343 33.99 4.74 -2.22
CA THR A 343 34.78 4.05 -3.23
C THR A 343 34.56 2.55 -3.08
N GLY A 344 34.36 1.84 -4.19
CA GLY A 344 34.20 0.38 -4.19
C GLY A 344 32.80 -0.13 -4.53
N LEU A 345 32.00 0.62 -5.31
CA LEU A 345 30.80 0.06 -5.93
C LEU A 345 31.20 -1.09 -6.85
N VAL A 346 30.74 -2.30 -6.54
CA VAL A 346 30.93 -3.48 -7.38
C VAL A 346 29.87 -3.50 -8.47
N SER A 347 30.23 -3.98 -9.67
CA SER A 347 29.27 -4.10 -10.76
C SER A 347 28.31 -5.27 -10.50
N PHE A 348 27.15 -5.27 -11.16
CA PHE A 348 26.26 -6.43 -11.14
C PHE A 348 26.95 -7.71 -11.67
N ALA A 349 27.89 -7.55 -12.62
CA ALA A 349 28.71 -8.65 -13.10
C ALA A 349 29.64 -9.22 -12.01
N ASP A 350 30.10 -8.40 -11.06
CA ASP A 350 30.88 -8.88 -9.91
C ASP A 350 30.00 -9.63 -8.90
N PHE A 351 28.75 -9.20 -8.72
CA PHE A 351 27.77 -9.94 -7.91
C PHE A 351 27.44 -11.31 -8.51
N GLN A 352 27.24 -11.40 -9.84
CA GLN A 352 27.01 -12.67 -10.53
C GLN A 352 28.17 -13.67 -10.44
N LYS A 353 29.38 -13.22 -10.08
CA LYS A 353 30.51 -14.11 -9.81
C LYS A 353 30.38 -14.85 -8.49
N LEU A 354 29.52 -14.42 -7.56
CA LEU A 354 29.31 -15.11 -6.29
C LEU A 354 28.30 -16.25 -6.46
N ASP A 355 28.64 -17.43 -5.97
CA ASP A 355 27.74 -18.59 -5.94
C ASP A 355 27.08 -18.69 -4.57
N LEU A 356 25.95 -17.99 -4.41
CA LEU A 356 25.16 -18.00 -3.19
C LEU A 356 24.16 -19.16 -3.21
N ARG A 357 24.19 -20.02 -2.20
CA ARG A 357 23.39 -21.24 -2.14
C ARG A 357 22.67 -21.39 -0.81
N VAL A 358 21.47 -21.95 -0.86
CA VAL A 358 20.74 -22.37 0.35
C VAL A 358 21.32 -23.69 0.87
N ALA A 359 21.70 -23.72 2.14
CA ALA A 359 22.21 -24.90 2.81
C ALA A 359 21.48 -25.16 4.13
N ARG A 360 21.41 -26.42 4.57
CA ARG A 360 20.88 -26.79 5.89
C ARG A 360 22.01 -27.16 6.84
N ILE A 361 21.98 -26.63 8.07
CA ILE A 361 22.97 -26.99 9.10
C ILE A 361 22.63 -28.39 9.63
N LEU A 362 23.58 -29.32 9.50
CA LEU A 362 23.47 -30.71 9.96
C LEU A 362 24.08 -30.91 11.35
N ALA A 363 25.18 -30.22 11.63
CA ALA A 363 25.86 -30.29 12.92
C ALA A 363 26.53 -28.95 13.22
N ALA A 364 26.62 -28.61 14.50
CA ALA A 364 27.31 -27.45 15.01
C ALA A 364 28.13 -27.83 16.24
N GLU A 365 29.39 -27.41 16.31
CA GLU A 365 30.30 -27.70 17.42
C GLU A 365 31.10 -26.43 17.77
N PRO A 366 31.34 -26.13 19.05
CA PRO A 366 32.26 -25.06 19.42
C PRO A 366 33.70 -25.40 19.01
N VAL A 367 34.47 -24.41 18.58
CA VAL A 367 35.88 -24.60 18.24
C VAL A 367 36.73 -24.54 19.51
N GLU A 368 37.51 -25.58 19.77
CA GLU A 368 38.40 -25.65 20.93
C GLU A 368 39.40 -24.49 20.95
N GLY A 369 39.43 -23.72 22.04
CA GLY A 369 40.29 -22.55 22.20
C GLY A 369 39.81 -21.27 21.48
N ALA A 370 38.55 -21.21 21.01
CA ALA A 370 37.97 -20.00 20.42
C ALA A 370 36.50 -19.78 20.80
N ASP A 371 36.27 -18.86 21.74
CA ASP A 371 34.94 -18.60 22.34
C ASP A 371 33.91 -18.00 21.37
N ARG A 372 34.36 -17.53 20.20
CA ARG A 372 33.51 -16.83 19.21
C ARG A 372 33.18 -17.68 17.98
N LEU A 373 33.77 -18.87 17.84
CA LEU A 373 33.70 -19.67 16.62
C LEU A 373 32.89 -20.95 16.80
N LEU A 374 31.98 -21.21 15.86
CA LEU A 374 31.34 -22.50 15.67
C LEU A 374 31.83 -23.15 14.37
N LYS A 375 32.09 -24.45 14.45
CA LYS A 375 32.32 -25.33 13.31
C LYS A 375 30.98 -25.94 12.90
N LEU A 376 30.58 -25.69 11.66
CA LEU A 376 29.29 -26.11 11.13
C LEU A 376 29.48 -27.09 9.98
N GLN A 377 28.69 -28.17 9.97
CA GLN A 377 28.52 -29.03 8.80
C GLN A 377 27.23 -28.62 8.10
N VAL A 378 27.31 -28.20 6.84
CA VAL A 378 26.17 -27.75 6.06
C VAL A 378 25.91 -28.66 4.85
N ASP A 379 24.64 -28.89 4.54
CA ASP A 379 24.18 -29.68 3.40
C ASP A 379 23.64 -28.77 2.30
N LEU A 380 24.26 -28.83 1.12
CA LEU A 380 23.85 -28.14 -0.10
C LEU A 380 22.99 -29.04 -1.01
N GLY A 381 22.53 -30.19 -0.51
CA GLY A 381 21.72 -31.18 -1.22
C GLY A 381 22.54 -32.14 -2.09
N ARG A 382 23.60 -31.64 -2.76
CA ARG A 382 24.50 -32.46 -3.59
C ARG A 382 25.84 -32.78 -2.92
N GLU A 383 26.24 -31.96 -1.97
CA GLU A 383 27.50 -32.09 -1.25
C GLU A 383 27.35 -31.51 0.16
N LYS A 384 28.25 -31.95 1.04
CA LYS A 384 28.35 -31.43 2.41
C LYS A 384 29.64 -30.63 2.52
N ARG A 385 29.58 -29.53 3.25
CA ARG A 385 30.74 -28.65 3.45
C ARG A 385 30.90 -28.28 4.92
N GLN A 386 32.15 -28.03 5.29
CA GLN A 386 32.50 -27.47 6.58
C GLN A 386 32.63 -25.96 6.47
N VAL A 387 31.95 -25.23 7.37
CA VAL A 387 32.06 -23.76 7.47
C VAL A 387 32.35 -23.40 8.91
N VAL A 388 33.33 -22.52 9.12
CA VAL A 388 33.63 -21.95 10.44
C VAL A 388 33.03 -20.55 10.51
N ALA A 389 32.12 -20.33 11.46
CA ALA A 389 31.36 -19.07 11.58
C ALA A 389 31.55 -18.42 12.95
N GLY A 390 31.75 -17.10 12.95
CA GLY A 390 31.95 -16.28 14.16
C GLY A 390 30.66 -15.94 14.91
N ILE A 391 29.82 -16.94 15.19
CA ILE A 391 28.44 -16.72 15.69
C ILE A 391 28.19 -17.33 17.08
N ALA A 392 29.23 -17.85 17.74
CA ALA A 392 29.09 -18.58 19.02
C ALA A 392 28.58 -17.71 20.17
N GLU A 393 28.77 -16.39 20.13
CA GLU A 393 28.27 -15.44 21.14
C GLU A 393 26.75 -15.22 21.07
N HIS A 394 26.12 -15.58 19.95
CA HIS A 394 24.70 -15.31 19.68
C HIS A 394 23.85 -16.57 19.46
N TYR A 395 24.48 -17.71 19.19
CA TYR A 395 23.78 -18.95 18.91
C TYR A 395 24.41 -20.14 19.63
N THR A 396 23.58 -20.98 20.24
CA THR A 396 24.00 -22.28 20.74
C THR A 396 23.99 -23.32 19.61
N PRO A 397 24.86 -24.34 19.64
CA PRO A 397 24.89 -25.41 18.62
C PRO A 397 23.52 -26.05 18.34
N ASP A 398 22.76 -26.38 19.39
CA ASP A 398 21.45 -27.03 19.27
C ASP A 398 20.41 -26.16 18.54
N ALA A 399 20.50 -24.83 18.70
CA ALA A 399 19.58 -23.89 18.07
C ALA A 399 19.86 -23.68 16.57
N LEU A 400 20.94 -24.26 16.04
CA LEU A 400 21.36 -24.11 14.64
C LEU A 400 21.03 -25.33 13.79
N VAL A 401 21.07 -26.54 14.37
CA VAL A 401 20.80 -27.78 13.63
C VAL A 401 19.39 -27.75 13.03
N GLY A 402 19.29 -28.05 11.74
CA GLY A 402 18.04 -28.05 10.98
C GLY A 402 17.72 -26.73 10.26
N LYS A 403 18.32 -25.60 10.65
CA LYS A 403 18.05 -24.29 10.01
C LYS A 403 18.61 -24.20 8.59
N GLN A 404 17.86 -23.55 7.70
CA GLN A 404 18.33 -23.14 6.37
C GLN A 404 19.04 -21.79 6.44
N VAL A 405 20.22 -21.71 5.84
CA VAL A 405 21.09 -20.53 5.79
C VAL A 405 21.61 -20.30 4.38
N ILE A 406 22.03 -19.06 4.09
CA ILE A 406 22.68 -18.73 2.81
C ILE A 406 24.20 -18.84 2.96
N VAL A 407 24.81 -19.63 2.07
CA VAL A 407 26.27 -19.89 2.03
C VAL A 407 26.86 -19.36 0.72
N VAL A 408 28.00 -18.69 0.81
CA VAL A 408 28.88 -18.42 -0.34
C VAL A 408 29.67 -19.68 -0.66
N ALA A 409 29.31 -20.36 -1.75
CA ALA A 409 29.80 -21.70 -2.10
C ALA A 409 31.01 -21.71 -3.04
N ASN A 410 31.44 -20.56 -3.59
CA ASN A 410 32.61 -20.47 -4.46
C ASN A 410 33.73 -19.57 -3.91
N LEU A 411 33.77 -19.42 -2.58
CA LEU A 411 34.89 -18.77 -1.89
C LEU A 411 36.07 -19.74 -1.75
N GLU A 412 37.29 -19.24 -1.88
CA GLU A 412 38.50 -20.03 -1.62
C GLU A 412 38.51 -20.55 -0.17
N PRO A 413 38.87 -21.83 0.07
CA PRO A 413 38.96 -22.36 1.43
C PRO A 413 39.96 -21.57 2.28
N ALA A 414 39.57 -21.26 3.52
CA ALA A 414 40.41 -20.55 4.46
C ALA A 414 40.64 -21.39 5.72
N THR A 415 41.88 -21.42 6.24
CA THR A 415 42.18 -22.08 7.51
C THR A 415 41.99 -21.11 8.66
N ILE A 416 41.01 -21.37 9.52
CA ILE A 416 40.68 -20.55 10.69
C ILE A 416 40.99 -21.38 11.92
N ARG A 417 41.98 -20.95 12.72
CA ARG A 417 42.41 -21.65 13.96
C ARG A 417 42.73 -23.15 13.74
N GLY A 418 43.32 -23.48 12.59
CA GLY A 418 43.68 -24.86 12.22
C GLY A 418 42.54 -25.69 11.63
N ILE A 419 41.34 -25.12 11.49
CA ILE A 419 40.17 -25.76 10.88
C ILE A 419 39.92 -25.14 9.50
N GLU A 420 39.79 -25.98 8.47
CA GLU A 420 39.47 -25.52 7.11
C GLU A 420 37.98 -25.13 7.00
N SER A 421 37.71 -23.93 6.48
CA SER A 421 36.37 -23.42 6.15
C SER A 421 36.23 -23.33 4.64
N GLN A 422 35.29 -24.10 4.08
CA GLN A 422 35.07 -24.26 2.64
C GLN A 422 33.87 -23.44 2.12
N GLY A 423 33.64 -22.29 2.76
CA GLY A 423 32.55 -21.37 2.46
C GLY A 423 32.36 -20.34 3.58
N MET A 424 31.37 -19.48 3.41
CA MET A 424 30.99 -18.46 4.38
C MET A 424 29.46 -18.38 4.49
N ILE A 425 28.92 -18.37 5.71
CA ILE A 425 27.50 -18.12 5.94
C ILE A 425 27.27 -16.61 6.01
N LEU A 426 26.18 -16.14 5.40
CA LEU A 426 25.78 -14.75 5.47
C LEU A 426 25.05 -14.46 6.80
N ALA A 427 25.48 -13.40 7.46
CA ALA A 427 24.85 -12.88 8.66
C ALA A 427 24.87 -11.35 8.64
N GLY A 428 23.83 -10.73 9.19
CA GLY A 428 23.82 -9.31 9.50
C GLY A 428 24.64 -9.05 10.77
N SER A 429 25.57 -8.11 10.71
CA SER A 429 26.42 -7.71 11.84
C SER A 429 26.06 -6.30 12.30
N GLY A 430 25.43 -6.19 13.47
CA GLY A 430 25.10 -4.94 14.18
C GLY A 430 25.30 -5.12 15.69
N ASP A 431 24.41 -4.57 16.53
CA ASP A 431 24.43 -4.80 18.00
C ASP A 431 24.15 -6.27 18.37
N SER A 432 23.64 -7.07 17.43
CA SER A 432 23.56 -8.53 17.50
C SER A 432 23.90 -9.15 16.14
N VAL A 433 24.31 -10.42 16.12
CA VAL A 433 24.53 -11.18 14.88
C VAL A 433 23.26 -11.98 14.53
N VAL A 434 22.72 -11.76 13.33
CA VAL A 434 21.51 -12.45 12.85
C VAL A 434 21.84 -13.20 11.57
N LEU A 435 21.59 -14.51 11.53
CA LEU A 435 21.78 -15.33 10.32
C LEU A 435 20.82 -14.91 9.20
N ALA A 436 21.35 -14.79 7.98
CA ALA A 436 20.53 -14.63 6.79
C ALA A 436 19.85 -15.95 6.46
N THR A 437 18.52 -15.96 6.54
CA THR A 437 17.66 -17.12 6.31
C THR A 437 16.56 -16.75 5.33
N LEU A 438 15.81 -17.75 4.86
CA LEU A 438 14.64 -17.54 3.99
C LEU A 438 13.36 -17.61 4.82
N GLU A 439 12.33 -16.89 4.37
CA GLU A 439 11.00 -16.88 5.01
C GLU A 439 10.30 -18.24 4.88
N GLU A 440 10.61 -19.00 3.82
CA GLU A 440 10.08 -20.33 3.54
C GLU A 440 11.21 -21.34 3.30
N GLU A 441 10.97 -22.62 3.61
CA GLU A 441 11.90 -23.70 3.26
C GLU A 441 11.87 -23.95 1.75
N ILE A 442 13.05 -23.94 1.12
CA ILE A 442 13.20 -24.27 -0.30
C ILE A 442 14.22 -25.39 -0.52
N PRO A 443 14.28 -26.03 -1.71
CA PRO A 443 15.23 -27.12 -1.97
C PRO A 443 16.68 -26.73 -1.69
N LEU A 444 17.44 -27.62 -1.03
CA LEU A 444 18.85 -27.38 -0.73
C LEU A 444 19.67 -27.27 -2.02
N GLY A 445 20.66 -26.37 -2.03
CA GLY A 445 21.48 -26.05 -3.20
C GLY A 445 20.82 -25.09 -4.19
N THR A 446 19.63 -24.57 -3.89
CA THR A 446 19.00 -23.50 -4.68
C THR A 446 19.91 -22.28 -4.72
N GLN A 447 20.09 -21.71 -5.91
CA GLN A 447 20.88 -20.51 -6.13
C GLN A 447 20.10 -19.27 -5.68
N VAL A 448 20.70 -18.45 -4.82
CA VAL A 448 20.17 -17.12 -4.47
C VAL A 448 20.63 -16.13 -5.54
N ARG A 449 19.69 -15.36 -6.10
CA ARG A 449 19.91 -14.46 -7.25
C ARG A 449 19.50 -13.03 -6.95
#